data_AF-A0AAQ0LK98-F1
#
_entry.id   AF-A0AAQ0LK98-F1
#
_cell.length_a   1.000
_cell.length_b   1.000
_cell.length_c   1.000
_cell.angle_alpha   90.00
_cell.angle_beta   90.00
_cell.angle_gamma   90.00
#
_symmetry.space_group_name_H-M   'P 1'
#
loop_
_entity.id
_entity.type
_entity.pdbx_description
1 polymer ?
#
loop_
_entity_poly.entity_id
_entity_poly.type
_entity_poly.pdbx_seq_one_letter_code
_entity_poly.pdbx_strand_id
1 'polypeptide(L)'
;MKEVKVNLDEAKRVIELCNRAPYFTLRYKNNEEYAYIRVSTDIDNQKQEFDSWADKELLEAVEAALNGTSIDLEAYINKEHTATRTPTLGIDKFTFDVLNKKVVIVLDDYVTSKGVAYMCARSLYEKGEIYYCLKRTAILEEFLSEQQIHKGRNE
;
A
#
# COMPACT_ATOMS: atom_id res chain seq x y z
N MET A 1 16.79 8.73 13.57
CA MET A 1 15.53 8.46 12.85
C MET A 1 15.36 9.58 11.82
N LYS A 2 15.14 9.28 10.54
CA LYS A 2 14.88 10.32 9.52
C LYS A 2 13.38 10.53 9.43
N GLU A 3 12.95 11.75 9.69
CA GLU A 3 11.55 12.19 9.61
C GLU A 3 11.35 12.94 8.30
N VAL A 4 10.23 12.67 7.63
CA VAL A 4 9.85 13.35 6.38
C VAL A 4 8.52 14.05 6.64
N LYS A 5 8.45 15.36 6.39
CA LYS A 5 7.20 16.11 6.52
C LYS A 5 6.22 15.65 5.45
N VAL A 6 4.97 15.41 5.86
CA VAL A 6 3.88 15.11 4.92
C VAL A 6 3.37 16.42 4.35
N ASN A 7 3.32 16.53 3.02
CA ASN A 7 2.75 17.69 2.35
C ASN A 7 1.22 17.60 2.37
N LEU A 8 0.60 18.58 3.03
CA LEU A 8 -0.84 18.65 3.23
C LEU A 8 -1.63 18.60 1.91
N ASP A 9 -1.18 19.31 0.88
CA ASP A 9 -1.89 19.40 -0.39
C ASP A 9 -1.77 18.12 -1.21
N GLU A 10 -0.63 17.42 -1.10
CA GLU A 10 -0.44 16.10 -1.71
C GLU A 10 -1.33 15.04 -1.01
N ALA A 11 -1.37 15.06 0.32
CA ALA A 11 -2.20 14.15 1.12
C ALA A 11 -3.71 14.34 0.85
N LYS A 12 -4.17 15.60 0.75
CA LYS A 12 -5.56 15.92 0.37
C LYS A 12 -5.92 15.31 -0.99
N ARG A 13 -5.05 15.51 -2.00
CA ARG A 13 -5.28 14.96 -3.35
C ARG A 13 -5.31 13.43 -3.32
N VAL A 14 -4.41 12.79 -2.59
CA VAL A 14 -4.42 11.33 -2.40
C VAL A 14 -5.77 10.87 -1.85
N ILE A 15 -6.27 11.49 -0.79
CA ILE A 15 -7.57 11.17 -0.20
C ILE A 15 -8.73 11.38 -1.18
N GLU A 16 -8.75 12.50 -1.91
CA GLU A 16 -9.78 12.80 -2.91
C GLU A 16 -9.80 11.76 -4.04
N LEU A 17 -8.63 11.33 -4.49
CA LEU A 17 -8.49 10.31 -5.52
C LEU A 17 -8.90 8.94 -4.99
N CYS A 18 -8.71 8.65 -3.70
CA CYS A 18 -9.16 7.38 -3.11
C CYS A 18 -10.66 7.17 -3.25
N ASN A 19 -11.45 8.23 -3.23
CA ASN A 19 -12.89 8.14 -3.45
C ASN A 19 -13.28 7.84 -4.91
N ARG A 20 -12.34 7.92 -5.85
CA ARG A 20 -12.56 7.84 -7.30
C ARG A 20 -11.71 6.77 -7.99
N ALA A 21 -10.89 6.03 -7.25
CA ALA A 21 -9.83 5.21 -7.83
C ALA A 21 -10.20 3.72 -7.95
N PRO A 22 -10.02 3.09 -9.13
CA PRO A 22 -10.17 1.65 -9.29
C PRO A 22 -8.98 0.84 -8.76
N TYR A 23 -7.77 1.43 -8.61
CA TYR A 23 -6.54 0.71 -8.26
C TYR A 23 -5.59 1.52 -7.35
N PHE A 24 -4.88 0.86 -6.42
CA PHE A 24 -3.95 1.53 -5.50
C PHE A 24 -2.66 0.75 -5.31
N THR A 25 -1.50 1.42 -5.39
CA THR A 25 -0.22 0.76 -5.09
C THR A 25 0.44 1.43 -3.90
N LEU A 26 0.59 0.69 -2.80
CA LEU A 26 1.54 1.08 -1.76
C LEU A 26 2.94 0.73 -2.27
N ARG A 27 3.65 1.70 -2.88
CA ARG A 27 5.02 1.50 -3.38
C ARG A 27 6.04 1.96 -2.36
N TYR A 28 7.08 1.17 -2.17
CA TYR A 28 8.22 1.50 -1.31
C TYR A 28 9.49 1.60 -2.18
N LYS A 29 10.30 2.66 -2.01
CA LYS A 29 11.48 2.94 -2.84
C LYS A 29 12.78 2.81 -2.02
N ASN A 30 13.77 2.08 -2.55
CA ASN A 30 15.19 2.12 -2.17
C ASN A 30 15.62 1.56 -0.78
N ASN A 31 15.20 0.37 -0.36
CA ASN A 31 15.70 -0.32 0.86
C ASN A 31 15.56 0.46 2.19
N GLU A 32 14.86 1.59 2.18
CA GLU A 32 14.42 2.35 3.35
C GLU A 32 12.90 2.49 3.25
N GLU A 33 12.18 1.79 4.12
CA GLU A 33 10.71 1.77 4.08
C GLU A 33 10.15 2.99 4.80
N TYR A 34 9.73 3.97 4.03
CA TYR A 34 8.85 5.04 4.49
C TYR A 34 7.44 4.67 4.03
N ALA A 35 6.43 5.02 4.83
CA ALA A 35 5.05 4.95 4.37
C ALA A 35 4.88 5.91 3.18
N TYR A 36 4.68 5.34 1.99
CA TYR A 36 4.51 6.07 0.74
C TYR A 36 3.37 5.44 -0.04
N ILE A 37 2.42 6.28 -0.45
CA ILE A 37 1.19 5.86 -1.11
C ILE A 37 1.27 6.35 -2.54
N ARG A 38 1.04 5.44 -3.49
CA ARG A 38 0.78 5.79 -4.88
C ARG A 38 -0.65 5.41 -5.25
N VAL A 39 -1.44 6.41 -5.58
CA VAL A 39 -2.80 6.22 -6.09
C VAL A 39 -2.76 6.28 -7.61
N SER A 40 -3.44 5.35 -8.28
CA SER A 40 -3.61 5.39 -9.72
C SER A 40 -5.07 5.20 -10.09
N THR A 41 -5.64 6.18 -10.79
CA THR A 41 -7.05 6.14 -11.19
C THR A 41 -7.27 6.57 -12.62
N ASP A 42 -8.28 5.99 -13.25
CA ASP A 42 -8.80 6.48 -14.52
C ASP A 42 -10.00 7.38 -14.25
N ILE A 43 -9.81 8.69 -14.45
CA ILE A 43 -10.87 9.71 -14.36
C ILE A 43 -11.04 10.27 -15.77
N ASP A 44 -12.27 10.20 -16.30
CA ASP A 44 -12.61 10.72 -17.63
C ASP A 44 -11.69 10.20 -18.75
N ASN A 45 -11.37 8.89 -18.73
CA ASN A 45 -10.42 8.22 -19.63
C ASN A 45 -8.98 8.76 -19.57
N GLN A 46 -8.62 9.47 -18.50
CA GLN A 46 -7.26 9.90 -18.23
C GLN A 46 -6.73 9.21 -16.99
N LYS A 47 -5.60 8.52 -17.17
CA LYS A 47 -4.86 7.94 -16.07
C LYS A 47 -4.23 9.07 -15.25
N GLN A 48 -4.65 9.18 -14.01
CA GLN A 48 -4.05 10.03 -12.99
C GLN A 48 -3.21 9.18 -12.06
N GLU A 49 -1.98 9.62 -11.79
CA GLU A 49 -1.08 9.02 -10.81
C GLU A 49 -0.66 10.09 -9.82
N PHE A 50 -0.78 9.77 -8.53
CA PHE A 50 -0.38 10.66 -7.46
C PHE A 50 0.42 9.89 -6.43
N ASP A 51 1.47 10.52 -5.95
CA ASP A 51 2.32 9.96 -4.91
C ASP A 51 2.38 10.88 -3.69
N SER A 52 2.38 10.31 -2.49
CA SER A 52 2.60 11.07 -1.24
C SER A 52 3.32 10.23 -0.20
N TRP A 53 4.18 10.86 0.60
CA TRP A 53 4.55 10.30 1.90
C TRP A 53 3.32 10.28 2.80
N ALA A 54 3.20 9.26 3.63
CA ALA A 54 2.07 9.08 4.53
C ALA A 54 2.56 8.88 5.96
N ASP A 55 1.92 9.57 6.88
CA ASP A 55 1.96 9.24 8.29
C ASP A 55 0.92 8.15 8.59
N LYS A 56 0.80 7.76 9.86
CA LYS A 56 -0.16 6.74 10.27
C LYS A 56 -1.62 7.19 10.01
N GLU A 57 -1.95 8.45 10.27
CA GLU A 57 -3.33 8.94 10.08
C GLU A 57 -3.71 8.94 8.59
N LEU A 58 -2.79 9.29 7.69
CA LEU A 58 -3.04 9.21 6.24
C LEU A 58 -3.23 7.78 5.75
N LEU A 59 -2.45 6.81 6.27
CA LEU A 59 -2.64 5.40 5.92
C LEU A 59 -4.01 4.89 6.35
N GLU A 60 -4.41 5.18 7.60
CA GLU A 60 -5.73 4.80 8.13
C GLU A 60 -6.87 5.45 7.35
N ALA A 61 -6.71 6.72 6.97
CA ALA A 61 -7.66 7.42 6.12
C ALA A 61 -7.80 6.74 4.76
N VAL A 62 -6.69 6.47 4.07
CA VAL A 62 -6.72 5.77 2.77
C VAL A 62 -7.38 4.39 2.89
N GLU A 63 -7.05 3.62 3.93
CA GLU A 63 -7.70 2.33 4.18
C GLU A 63 -9.20 2.46 4.46
N ALA A 64 -9.63 3.50 5.17
CA ALA A 64 -11.04 3.78 5.42
C ALA A 64 -11.78 4.06 4.10
N ALA A 65 -11.22 4.93 3.23
CA ALA A 65 -11.80 5.18 1.91
C ALA A 65 -11.89 3.92 1.05
N LEU A 66 -10.85 3.08 1.07
CA LEU A 66 -10.83 1.80 0.34
C LEU A 66 -11.92 0.85 0.79
N ASN A 67 -12.23 0.83 2.09
CA ASN A 67 -13.36 0.07 2.65
C ASN A 67 -14.70 0.81 2.53
N GLY A 68 -14.78 1.85 1.70
CA GLY A 68 -16.03 2.58 1.47
C GLY A 68 -16.43 3.57 2.56
N THR A 69 -15.65 3.69 3.62
CA THR A 69 -15.92 4.57 4.76
C THR A 69 -15.60 6.03 4.45
N SER A 70 -16.46 6.94 4.90
CA SER A 70 -16.19 8.38 4.81
C SER A 70 -15.01 8.77 5.69
N ILE A 71 -14.10 9.56 5.13
CA ILE A 71 -12.94 10.10 5.84
C ILE A 71 -13.28 11.49 6.39
N ASP A 72 -12.86 11.77 7.62
CA ASP A 72 -12.84 13.13 8.17
C ASP A 72 -11.54 13.84 7.79
N LEU A 73 -11.57 14.51 6.64
CA LEU A 73 -10.42 15.26 6.12
C LEU A 73 -10.10 16.48 7.00
N GLU A 74 -11.10 17.07 7.66
CA GLU A 74 -10.89 18.23 8.53
C GLU A 74 -10.09 17.84 9.78
N ALA A 75 -10.35 16.68 10.36
CA ALA A 75 -9.56 16.15 11.47
C ALA A 75 -8.08 15.93 11.09
N TYR A 76 -7.84 15.43 9.86
CA TYR A 76 -6.48 15.25 9.36
C TYR A 76 -5.78 16.60 9.17
N ILE A 77 -6.37 17.58 8.49
CA ILE A 77 -5.67 18.84 8.16
C ILE A 77 -5.32 19.70 9.38
N ASN A 78 -5.96 19.49 10.52
CA ASN A 78 -5.81 20.31 11.72
C ASN A 78 -4.62 19.90 12.63
N LYS A 79 -3.78 18.94 12.21
CA LYS A 79 -2.61 18.49 12.96
C LYS A 79 -1.33 18.58 12.12
N GLU A 80 -0.18 18.65 12.79
CA GLU A 80 1.11 18.49 12.12
C GLU A 80 1.40 17.00 11.88
N HIS A 81 1.78 16.64 10.65
CA HIS A 81 1.97 15.26 10.21
C HIS A 81 3.40 15.00 9.75
N THR A 82 3.96 13.91 10.28
CA THR A 82 5.32 13.49 9.97
C THR A 82 5.34 12.00 9.68
N ALA A 83 5.89 11.64 8.53
CA ALA A 83 6.13 10.25 8.18
C ALA A 83 7.47 9.79 8.76
N THR A 84 7.42 8.65 9.44
CA THR A 84 8.60 8.00 10.02
C THR A 84 8.92 6.75 9.22
N ARG A 85 10.22 6.43 9.11
CA ARG A 85 10.68 5.16 8.52
C ARG A 85 10.23 3.99 9.39
N THR A 86 9.51 3.04 8.81
CA THR A 86 9.01 1.82 9.45
C THR A 86 9.48 0.59 8.67
N PRO A 87 10.62 -0.02 9.05
CA PRO A 87 11.21 -1.14 8.34
C PRO A 87 10.48 -2.44 8.66
N THR A 88 9.32 -2.64 8.05
CA THR A 88 8.52 -3.88 7.91
C THR A 88 7.09 -3.57 7.43
N LEU A 89 6.71 -2.30 7.30
CA LEU A 89 5.31 -1.89 7.10
C LEU A 89 4.59 -2.63 5.96
N GLY A 90 5.29 -2.86 4.84
CA GLY A 90 4.71 -3.58 3.70
C GLY A 90 4.41 -5.05 4.02
N ILE A 91 5.31 -5.73 4.73
CA ILE A 91 5.11 -7.12 5.18
C ILE A 91 4.03 -7.16 6.25
N ASP A 92 4.07 -6.25 7.23
CA ASP A 92 3.09 -6.17 8.31
C ASP A 92 1.67 -5.99 7.76
N LYS A 93 1.51 -5.11 6.77
CA LYS A 93 0.22 -4.85 6.14
C LYS A 93 -0.27 -6.03 5.29
N PHE A 94 0.61 -6.64 4.50
CA PHE A 94 0.27 -7.85 3.75
C PHE A 94 -0.18 -8.98 4.67
N THR A 95 0.60 -9.25 5.72
CA THR A 95 0.29 -10.25 6.74
C THR A 95 -1.04 -9.95 7.43
N PHE A 96 -1.29 -8.69 7.79
CA PHE A 96 -2.57 -8.27 8.35
C PHE A 96 -3.74 -8.59 7.43
N ASP A 97 -3.64 -8.27 6.13
CA ASP A 97 -4.72 -8.52 5.17
C ASP A 97 -5.00 -10.03 5.01
N VAL A 98 -3.95 -10.85 4.92
CA VAL A 98 -4.05 -12.31 4.86
C VAL A 98 -4.73 -12.86 6.13
N LEU A 99 -4.26 -12.46 7.31
CA LEU A 99 -4.80 -12.94 8.59
C LEU A 99 -6.25 -12.51 8.82
N ASN A 100 -6.65 -11.35 8.28
CA ASN A 100 -8.03 -10.86 8.32
C ASN A 100 -8.90 -11.42 7.18
N LYS A 101 -8.45 -12.45 6.46
CA LYS A 101 -9.19 -13.13 5.39
C LYS A 101 -9.63 -12.20 4.27
N LYS A 102 -8.89 -11.12 4.01
CA LYS A 102 -9.08 -10.33 2.79
C LYS A 102 -8.73 -11.20 1.58
N VAL A 103 -9.36 -10.92 0.43
CA VAL A 103 -9.02 -11.62 -0.81
C VAL A 103 -7.67 -11.12 -1.27
N VAL A 104 -6.65 -11.97 -1.16
CA VAL A 104 -5.28 -11.67 -1.59
C VAL A 104 -4.94 -12.51 -2.82
N ILE A 105 -4.51 -11.84 -3.88
CA ILE A 105 -4.11 -12.45 -5.15
C ILE A 105 -2.59 -12.30 -5.28
N VAL A 106 -1.88 -13.43 -5.26
CA VAL A 106 -0.45 -13.47 -5.55
C VAL A 106 -0.24 -13.25 -7.05
N LEU A 107 0.65 -12.33 -7.38
CA LEU A 107 1.05 -11.98 -8.74
C LEU A 107 2.41 -12.62 -9.06
N ASP A 108 2.97 -12.28 -10.21
CA ASP A 108 4.28 -12.79 -10.61
C ASP A 108 5.41 -12.31 -9.70
N ASP A 109 6.30 -13.24 -9.38
CA ASP A 109 7.59 -12.91 -8.78
C ASP A 109 8.50 -12.28 -9.83
N TYR A 110 9.38 -11.39 -9.41
CA TYR A 110 10.44 -10.89 -10.27
C TYR A 110 11.77 -10.78 -9.54
N VAL A 111 12.85 -10.84 -10.31
CA VAL A 111 14.21 -10.66 -9.82
C VAL A 111 14.76 -9.38 -10.42
N THR A 112 15.24 -8.48 -9.58
CA THR A 112 15.88 -7.25 -10.04
C THR A 112 17.19 -7.56 -10.76
N SER A 113 17.69 -6.63 -11.57
CA SER A 113 19.02 -6.73 -12.21
C SER A 113 20.18 -6.90 -11.23
N LYS A 114 19.97 -6.63 -9.94
CA LYS A 114 20.93 -6.84 -8.85
C LYS A 114 20.77 -8.20 -8.14
N GLY A 115 19.96 -9.11 -8.67
CA GLY A 115 19.74 -10.44 -8.12
C GLY A 115 18.81 -10.50 -6.90
N VAL A 116 18.13 -9.40 -6.55
CA VAL A 116 17.18 -9.40 -5.43
C VAL A 116 15.80 -9.87 -5.90
N ALA A 117 15.28 -10.92 -5.27
CA ALA A 117 13.96 -11.49 -5.55
C ALA A 117 12.84 -10.78 -4.78
N TYR A 118 11.72 -10.55 -5.48
CA TYR A 118 10.52 -9.94 -4.96
C TYR A 118 9.29 -10.78 -5.35
N MET A 119 8.30 -10.80 -4.47
CA MET A 119 6.95 -11.27 -4.78
C MET A 119 6.02 -10.07 -4.83
N CYS A 120 5.18 -9.99 -5.85
CA CYS A 120 4.08 -9.03 -5.86
C CYS A 120 2.75 -9.73 -5.54
N ALA A 121 1.86 -9.01 -4.90
CA ALA A 121 0.52 -9.45 -4.57
C ALA A 121 -0.43 -8.25 -4.60
N ARG A 122 -1.74 -8.50 -4.57
CA ARG A 122 -2.73 -7.46 -4.32
C ARG A 122 -3.82 -7.94 -3.38
N SER A 123 -4.27 -7.07 -2.47
CA SER A 123 -5.45 -7.27 -1.64
C SER A 123 -6.64 -6.53 -2.20
N LEU A 124 -7.80 -7.16 -2.26
CA LEU A 124 -9.04 -6.53 -2.71
C LEU A 124 -9.78 -5.85 -1.55
N TYR A 125 -10.22 -4.61 -1.79
CA TYR A 125 -11.05 -3.77 -0.94
C TYR A 125 -12.36 -3.43 -1.68
N GLU A 126 -13.32 -2.81 -0.98
CA GLU A 126 -14.63 -2.50 -1.56
C GLU A 126 -14.54 -1.55 -2.76
N LYS A 127 -13.71 -0.50 -2.63
CA LYS A 127 -13.55 0.55 -3.65
C LYS A 127 -12.22 0.48 -4.38
N GLY A 128 -11.46 -0.60 -4.25
CA GLY A 128 -10.17 -0.71 -4.93
C GLY A 128 -9.34 -1.88 -4.45
N GLU A 129 -8.04 -1.82 -4.69
CA GLU A 129 -7.10 -2.87 -4.31
C GLU A 129 -5.76 -2.28 -3.93
N ILE A 130 -5.07 -2.90 -2.96
CA ILE A 130 -3.71 -2.53 -2.56
C ILE A 130 -2.73 -3.50 -3.17
N TYR A 131 -1.79 -3.00 -3.97
CA TYR A 131 -0.67 -3.77 -4.48
C TYR A 131 0.53 -3.74 -3.54
N TYR A 132 1.12 -4.91 -3.31
CA TYR A 132 2.35 -5.16 -2.57
C TYR A 132 3.43 -5.65 -3.53
N CYS A 133 4.68 -5.21 -3.36
CA CYS A 133 5.85 -5.86 -3.94
C CYS A 133 6.92 -6.00 -2.86
N LEU A 134 6.96 -7.19 -2.26
CA LEU A 134 7.71 -7.48 -1.05
C LEU A 134 9.00 -8.22 -1.42
N LYS A 135 10.10 -7.79 -0.82
CA LYS A 135 11.36 -8.52 -0.95
C LYS A 135 11.18 -9.90 -0.33
N ARG A 136 11.63 -10.94 -1.02
CA ARG A 136 11.62 -12.31 -0.47
C ARG A 136 12.68 -12.41 0.63
N THR A 137 12.22 -12.41 1.88
CA THR A 137 13.01 -12.57 3.10
C THR A 137 12.61 -13.86 3.80
N ALA A 138 13.44 -14.36 4.72
CA ALA A 138 13.09 -15.57 5.48
C ALA A 138 11.75 -15.43 6.22
N ILE A 139 11.47 -14.25 6.78
CA ILE A 139 10.19 -13.94 7.45
C ILE A 139 9.01 -14.06 6.48
N LEU A 140 9.14 -13.53 5.26
CA LEU A 140 8.08 -13.63 4.27
C LEU A 140 7.88 -15.08 3.81
N GLU A 141 8.96 -15.83 3.56
CA GLU A 141 8.86 -17.24 3.13
C GLU A 141 8.18 -18.12 4.19
N GLU A 142 8.54 -17.95 5.46
CA GLU A 142 7.93 -18.67 6.58
C GLU A 142 6.43 -18.39 6.64
N PHE A 143 6.05 -17.11 6.60
CA PHE A 143 4.63 -16.71 6.60
C PHE A 143 3.84 -17.31 5.43
N LEU A 144 4.38 -17.26 4.21
CA LEU A 144 3.70 -17.82 3.04
C LEU A 144 3.51 -19.34 3.14
N SER A 145 4.51 -20.04 3.69
CA SER A 145 4.44 -21.47 3.93
C SER A 145 3.37 -21.81 4.97
N GLU A 146 3.30 -21.07 6.07
CA GLU A 146 2.30 -21.27 7.13
C GLU A 146 0.88 -21.06 6.62
N GLN A 147 0.67 -20.03 5.80
CA GLN A 147 -0.63 -19.68 5.26
C GLN A 147 -1.00 -20.48 3.99
N GLN A 148 -0.14 -21.42 3.56
CA GLN A 148 -0.28 -22.20 2.33
C GLN A 148 -0.50 -21.31 1.08
N ILE A 149 0.07 -20.10 1.11
CA ILE A 149 0.01 -19.15 0.01
C ILE A 149 1.11 -19.56 -0.97
N HIS A 150 0.72 -20.41 -1.91
CA HIS A 150 1.56 -20.77 -3.04
C HIS A 150 1.16 -19.95 -4.27
N LYS A 151 2.10 -19.75 -5.18
CA LYS A 151 1.83 -19.16 -6.50
C LYS A 151 0.56 -19.80 -7.07
N GLY A 152 -0.41 -18.98 -7.45
CA GLY A 152 -1.62 -19.46 -8.09
C GLY A 152 -1.24 -20.29 -9.31
N ARG A 153 -1.33 -21.62 -9.18
CA ARG A 153 -1.66 -22.48 -10.31
C ARG A 153 -3.12 -22.16 -10.59
N ASN A 154 -3.36 -21.18 -11.44
CA ASN A 154 -4.57 -21.19 -12.25
C ASN A 154 -4.39 -22.34 -13.24
N GLU A 155 -4.78 -23.54 -12.84
CA GLU A 155 -5.13 -24.63 -13.74
C GLU A 155 -6.63 -24.90 -13.58
#